data_AF-A0A1N6MUG9-F1
#
_entry.id   AF-A0A1N6MUG9-F1
#
_cell.length_a   1.000
_cell.length_b   1.000
_cell.length_c   1.000
_cell.angle_alpha   90.00
_cell.angle_beta   90.00
_cell.angle_gamma   90.00
#
_symmetry.space_group_name_H-M   'P 1'
#
loop_
_entity.id
_entity.type
_entity.pdbx_description
1 polymer ?
#
loop_
_entity_poly.entity_id
_entity_poly.type
_entity_poly.pdbx_seq_one_letter_code
_entity_poly.pdbx_strand_id
1 'polypeptide(L)'
;MTTKDVSSDKKKAGALRSEFSFELHTHFAIKLWEGRHRNIDDIEQKSQKKAFWNIISMPVFIGRVTRIHNDALEDNPFADMFLYRVEKSLDESIEILQSELDKAGKWLTQIPAQIHISEVASSEPLDLSVFSRTPLGYKCVWLLVGVDQLAMRTYQAYHYGLISRKKKGDVLAIAGHQVRRAFGIVTLYHSLPISRANLSNMSEEHQAAVKIMGDLDHDILTGRKRSSFSPPLASLK
;
A
#
# COMPACT_ATOMS: atom_id res chain seq x y z
N MET A 1 22.18 -64.03 4.54
CA MET A 1 21.14 -63.23 3.84
C MET A 1 20.30 -62.55 4.90
N THR A 2 20.44 -61.25 5.08
CA THR A 2 19.41 -60.39 5.68
C THR A 2 19.68 -58.96 5.25
N THR A 3 18.83 -58.55 4.34
CA THR A 3 18.60 -57.26 3.69
C THR A 3 18.98 -56.02 4.50
N LYS A 4 19.88 -55.21 3.93
CA LYS A 4 20.01 -53.78 4.23
C LYS A 4 18.69 -53.11 3.87
N ASP A 5 18.03 -52.55 4.88
CA ASP A 5 16.90 -51.66 4.70
C ASP A 5 17.43 -50.33 4.15
N VAL A 6 17.26 -50.12 2.85
CA VAL A 6 17.64 -48.89 2.17
C VAL A 6 16.56 -47.87 2.50
N SER A 7 16.85 -46.99 3.46
CA SER A 7 15.99 -45.89 3.85
C SER A 7 15.61 -45.06 2.62
N SER A 8 14.34 -45.13 2.24
CA SER A 8 13.79 -44.42 1.09
C SER A 8 13.96 -42.90 1.26
N ASP A 9 14.78 -42.33 0.39
CA ASP A 9 14.86 -40.93 -0.04
C ASP A 9 13.68 -40.03 0.40
N LYS A 10 13.89 -39.16 1.40
CA LYS A 10 13.03 -37.99 1.65
C LYS A 10 13.36 -36.88 0.64
N LYS A 11 12.94 -37.04 -0.61
CA LYS A 11 12.92 -35.95 -1.61
C LYS A 11 11.69 -35.06 -1.41
N LYS A 12 11.68 -34.26 -0.35
CA LYS A 12 10.69 -33.19 -0.17
C LYS A 12 11.39 -31.88 0.14
N ALA A 13 11.09 -30.85 -0.65
CA ALA A 13 11.56 -29.51 -0.37
C ALA A 13 10.97 -29.01 0.97
N GLY A 14 11.79 -28.28 1.74
CA GLY A 14 11.33 -27.61 2.96
C GLY A 14 10.42 -26.42 2.66
N ALA A 15 9.86 -25.82 3.72
CA ALA A 15 9.04 -24.61 3.59
C ALA A 15 9.86 -23.44 3.02
N LEU A 16 9.30 -22.72 2.05
CA LEU A 16 9.90 -21.48 1.55
C LEU A 16 9.92 -20.44 2.67
N ARG A 17 11.08 -19.83 2.89
CA ARG A 17 11.27 -18.73 3.84
C ARG A 17 11.96 -17.59 3.10
N SER A 18 11.40 -16.39 3.20
CA SER A 18 11.99 -15.17 2.69
C SER A 18 11.77 -14.05 3.70
N GLU A 19 12.81 -13.27 3.96
CA GLU A 19 12.70 -11.99 4.64
C GLU A 19 12.57 -10.89 3.57
N PHE A 20 11.73 -9.90 3.83
CA PHE A 20 11.53 -8.77 2.94
C PHE A 20 11.96 -7.50 3.65
N SER A 21 13.09 -6.94 3.21
CA SER A 21 13.68 -5.72 3.73
C SER A 21 13.96 -4.72 2.62
N PHE A 22 13.99 -3.43 2.99
CA PHE A 22 14.30 -2.33 2.09
C PHE A 22 14.77 -1.10 2.89
N GLU A 23 15.40 -0.17 2.20
CA GLU A 23 15.89 1.09 2.76
C GLU A 23 14.98 2.27 2.38
N LEU A 24 14.82 3.23 3.29
CA LEU A 24 14.27 4.55 3.01
C LEU A 24 15.35 5.61 3.17
N HIS A 25 15.61 6.37 2.12
CA HIS A 25 16.65 7.40 2.09
C HIS A 25 16.13 8.80 2.37
N THR A 26 14.83 9.07 2.20
CA THR A 26 14.27 10.40 2.41
C THR A 26 13.42 10.50 3.66
N HIS A 27 13.61 11.59 4.42
CA HIS A 27 12.73 11.93 5.54
C HIS A 27 11.25 12.10 5.10
N PHE A 28 11.02 12.39 3.82
CA PHE A 28 9.68 12.44 3.24
C PHE A 28 9.01 11.06 3.21
N ALA A 29 9.70 10.03 2.72
CA ALA A 29 9.18 8.66 2.72
C ALA A 29 9.09 8.09 4.14
N ILE A 30 10.07 8.36 5.02
CA ILE A 30 10.02 7.95 6.43
C ILE A 30 8.76 8.48 7.12
N LYS A 31 8.39 9.76 6.89
CA LYS A 31 7.14 10.32 7.43
C LYS A 31 5.88 9.67 6.86
N LEU A 32 5.91 9.18 5.63
CA LEU A 32 4.78 8.45 5.05
C LEU A 32 4.69 7.02 5.62
N TRP A 33 5.83 6.41 5.91
CA TRP A 33 5.91 5.14 6.64
C TRP A 33 5.30 5.26 8.03
N GLU A 34 5.75 6.24 8.82
CA GLU A 34 5.29 6.50 10.20
C GLU A 34 3.85 6.99 10.27
N GLY A 35 3.36 7.60 9.18
CA GLY A 35 2.08 8.30 9.16
C GLY A 35 2.12 9.59 9.98
N ARG A 36 0.94 10.16 10.21
CA ARG A 36 0.78 11.36 11.05
C ARG A 36 -0.42 11.18 11.96
N HIS A 37 -0.12 11.07 13.25
CA HIS A 37 -1.11 11.09 14.31
C HIS A 37 -1.37 12.54 14.73
N ARG A 38 -2.62 12.87 15.02
CA ARG A 38 -2.96 14.09 15.77
C ARG A 38 -2.39 13.97 17.18
N ASN A 39 -1.47 14.86 17.55
CA ASN A 39 -1.11 15.04 18.94
C ASN A 39 -2.22 15.81 19.66
N ILE A 40 -2.50 15.42 20.91
CA ILE A 40 -3.52 16.06 21.75
C ILE A 40 -3.17 17.53 22.00
N ASP A 41 -1.88 17.85 22.14
CA ASP A 41 -1.41 19.24 22.35
C ASP A 41 -1.63 20.16 21.13
N ASP A 42 -1.67 19.61 19.91
CA ASP A 42 -1.99 20.35 18.68
C ASP A 42 -3.48 20.74 18.62
N ILE A 43 -4.35 20.07 19.40
CA ILE A 43 -5.78 20.33 19.49
C ILE A 43 -6.04 21.56 20.38
N GLU A 44 -5.25 21.74 21.43
CA GLU A 44 -5.43 22.83 22.40
C GLU A 44 -4.83 24.16 21.93
N GLN A 45 -3.76 24.13 21.11
CA GLN A 45 -3.01 25.35 20.76
C GLN A 45 -3.41 26.02 19.42
N LYS A 46 -4.24 25.39 18.57
CA LYS A 46 -4.58 25.94 17.25
C LYS A 46 -6.06 26.23 17.10
N SER A 47 -6.40 27.52 17.14
CA SER A 47 -7.68 28.09 16.76
C SER A 47 -8.11 27.62 15.35
N GLN A 48 -8.99 26.61 15.31
CA GLN A 48 -10.00 26.27 14.28
C GLN A 48 -9.67 26.28 12.76
N LYS A 49 -8.47 26.63 12.26
CA LYS A 49 -8.24 26.81 10.80
C LYS A 49 -7.31 25.81 10.12
N LYS A 50 -6.68 24.86 10.83
CA LYS A 50 -5.92 23.78 10.17
C LYS A 50 -5.82 22.53 11.05
N ALA A 51 -6.98 21.95 11.38
CA ALA A 51 -7.00 20.60 11.93
C ALA A 51 -6.47 19.63 10.86
N PHE A 52 -5.19 19.25 10.93
CA PHE A 52 -4.63 18.30 9.99
C PHE A 52 -5.33 16.94 10.16
N TRP A 53 -5.76 16.34 9.05
CA TRP A 53 -6.33 14.99 9.05
C TRP A 53 -5.27 13.97 9.44
N ASN A 54 -5.67 12.94 10.20
CA ASN A 54 -4.83 11.78 10.50
C ASN A 54 -4.43 11.10 9.19
N ILE A 55 -3.14 10.83 9.03
CA ILE A 55 -2.62 10.02 7.92
C ILE A 55 -2.22 8.70 8.52
N ILE A 56 -2.87 7.60 8.10
CA ILE A 56 -2.50 6.29 8.61
C ILE A 56 -1.07 5.93 8.20
N SER A 57 -0.37 5.25 9.09
CA SER A 57 0.97 4.72 8.83
C SER A 57 0.89 3.50 7.93
N MET A 58 2.01 3.15 7.28
CA MET A 58 2.08 1.93 6.47
C MET A 58 1.87 0.66 7.31
N PRO A 59 2.46 0.51 8.53
CA PRO A 59 2.14 -0.63 9.40
C PRO A 59 0.65 -0.75 9.72
N VAL A 60 -0.05 0.38 9.96
CA VAL A 60 -1.50 0.39 10.19
C VAL A 60 -2.26 -0.04 8.93
N PHE A 61 -1.86 0.45 7.75
CA PHE A 61 -2.44 0.00 6.48
C PHE A 61 -2.31 -1.52 6.29
N ILE A 62 -1.11 -2.08 6.50
CA ILE A 62 -0.84 -3.52 6.37
C ILE A 62 -1.72 -4.34 7.32
N GLY A 63 -1.86 -3.90 8.57
CA GLY A 63 -2.74 -4.54 9.54
C GLY A 63 -4.22 -4.51 9.11
N ARG A 64 -4.69 -3.37 8.58
CA ARG A 64 -6.07 -3.22 8.08
C ARG A 64 -6.34 -4.10 6.86
N VAL A 65 -5.44 -4.12 5.87
CA VAL A 65 -5.58 -4.99 4.69
C VAL A 65 -5.57 -6.46 5.10
N THR A 66 -4.73 -6.85 6.07
CA THR A 66 -4.73 -8.22 6.61
C THR A 66 -6.08 -8.59 7.21
N ARG A 67 -6.71 -7.68 7.98
CA ARG A 67 -8.05 -7.90 8.52
C ARG A 67 -9.10 -8.05 7.42
N ILE A 68 -9.09 -7.15 6.43
CA ILE A 68 -10.01 -7.23 5.28
C ILE A 68 -9.84 -8.58 4.56
N HIS A 69 -8.60 -9.03 4.36
CA HIS A 69 -8.33 -10.31 3.72
C HIS A 69 -8.87 -11.50 4.53
N ASN A 70 -8.73 -11.48 5.85
CA ASN A 70 -9.30 -12.51 6.72
C ASN A 70 -10.82 -12.52 6.65
N ASP A 71 -11.48 -11.36 6.64
CA ASP A 71 -12.93 -11.30 6.52
C ASP A 71 -13.38 -11.81 5.12
N ALA A 72 -12.59 -11.59 4.07
CA ALA A 72 -12.84 -12.17 2.74
C ALA A 72 -12.65 -13.70 2.70
N LEU A 73 -11.77 -14.28 3.55
CA LEU A 73 -11.63 -15.73 3.70
C LEU A 73 -12.92 -16.35 4.27
N GLU A 74 -13.63 -15.63 5.13
CA GLU A 74 -14.94 -15.99 5.68
C GLU A 74 -16.10 -15.65 4.72
N ASP A 75 -15.80 -15.47 3.43
CA ASP A 75 -16.75 -15.20 2.35
C ASP A 75 -17.54 -13.88 2.52
N ASN A 76 -16.94 -12.87 3.15
CA ASN A 76 -17.55 -11.53 3.26
C ASN A 76 -17.46 -10.74 1.93
N PRO A 77 -18.60 -10.40 1.28
CA PRO A 77 -18.57 -9.73 -0.01
C PRO A 77 -18.15 -8.25 0.07
N PHE A 78 -18.37 -7.55 1.19
CA PHE A 78 -17.85 -6.20 1.39
C PHE A 78 -16.33 -6.22 1.56
N ALA A 79 -15.78 -7.24 2.22
CA ALA A 79 -14.33 -7.41 2.31
C ALA A 79 -13.71 -7.59 0.92
N ASP A 80 -14.30 -8.45 0.07
CA ASP A 80 -13.88 -8.62 -1.33
C ASP A 80 -13.96 -7.32 -2.13
N MET A 81 -15.02 -6.52 -1.93
CA MET A 81 -15.16 -5.21 -2.57
C MET A 81 -14.02 -4.27 -2.17
N PHE A 82 -13.63 -4.28 -0.89
CA PHE A 82 -12.54 -3.44 -0.40
C PHE A 82 -11.16 -3.92 -0.85
N LEU A 83 -10.91 -5.23 -0.91
CA LEU A 83 -9.67 -5.75 -1.52
C LEU A 83 -9.55 -5.30 -2.97
N TYR A 84 -10.64 -5.39 -3.74
CA TYR A 84 -10.65 -4.93 -5.14
C TYR A 84 -10.36 -3.42 -5.24
N ARG A 85 -11.01 -2.60 -4.41
CA ARG A 85 -10.77 -1.15 -4.37
C ARG A 85 -9.32 -0.81 -3.96
N VAL A 86 -8.76 -1.53 -2.98
CA VAL A 86 -7.38 -1.36 -2.54
C VAL A 86 -6.40 -1.71 -3.67
N GLU A 87 -6.59 -2.84 -4.34
CA GLU A 87 -5.75 -3.24 -5.47
C GLU A 87 -5.76 -2.18 -6.56
N LYS A 88 -6.95 -1.77 -7.02
CA LYS A 88 -7.08 -0.73 -8.05
C LYS A 88 -6.44 0.59 -7.65
N SER A 89 -6.66 1.03 -6.41
CA SER A 89 -6.05 2.28 -5.96
C SER A 89 -4.53 2.17 -5.84
N LEU A 90 -3.97 1.01 -5.48
CA LEU A 90 -2.53 0.81 -5.45
C LEU A 90 -1.95 0.80 -6.87
N ASP A 91 -2.57 0.08 -7.80
CA ASP A 91 -2.13 0.02 -9.19
C ASP A 91 -2.10 1.38 -9.85
N GLU A 92 -3.21 2.12 -9.78
CA GLU A 92 -3.29 3.46 -10.36
C GLU A 92 -2.29 4.42 -9.71
N SER A 93 -2.08 4.32 -8.40
CA SER A 93 -1.10 5.15 -7.69
C SER A 93 0.34 4.81 -8.06
N ILE A 94 0.65 3.53 -8.29
CA ILE A 94 1.97 3.08 -8.76
C ILE A 94 2.20 3.54 -10.20
N GLU A 95 1.20 3.44 -11.09
CA GLU A 95 1.29 3.90 -12.48
C GLU A 95 1.57 5.42 -12.56
N ILE A 96 0.81 6.22 -11.79
CA ILE A 96 1.03 7.67 -11.72
C ILE A 96 2.45 7.97 -11.23
N LEU A 97 2.90 7.27 -10.20
CA LEU A 97 4.23 7.46 -9.62
C LEU A 97 5.34 7.08 -10.61
N GLN A 98 5.17 6.01 -11.38
CA GLN A 98 6.11 5.64 -12.43
C GLN A 98 6.20 6.73 -13.49
N SER A 99 5.07 7.29 -13.93
CA SER A 99 5.06 8.43 -14.86
C SER A 99 5.80 9.65 -14.29
N GLU A 100 5.68 9.94 -12.99
CA GLU A 100 6.45 11.03 -12.36
C GLU A 100 7.94 10.71 -12.24
N LEU A 101 8.31 9.45 -11.97
CA LEU A 101 9.70 8.98 -11.97
C LEU A 101 10.35 9.14 -13.36
N ASP A 102 9.62 8.82 -14.43
CA ASP A 102 10.09 8.98 -15.81
C ASP A 102 10.28 10.47 -16.16
N LYS A 103 9.38 11.35 -15.71
CA LYS A 103 9.53 12.80 -15.85
C LYS A 103 10.75 13.31 -15.08
N ALA A 104 10.97 12.80 -13.86
CA ALA A 104 12.12 13.18 -13.03
C ALA A 104 13.45 12.74 -13.64
N GLY A 105 13.50 11.56 -14.27
CA GLY A 105 14.69 11.07 -14.98
C GLY A 105 15.16 12.00 -16.10
N LYS A 106 14.24 12.72 -16.75
CA LYS A 106 14.55 13.68 -17.82
C LYS A 106 15.15 15.00 -17.32
N TRP A 107 15.16 15.29 -16.02
CA TRP A 107 15.80 16.51 -15.51
C TRP A 107 17.32 16.41 -15.62
N LEU A 108 17.89 15.26 -15.27
CA LEU A 108 19.34 15.04 -15.31
C LEU A 108 19.88 14.99 -16.76
N THR A 109 19.04 14.72 -17.76
CA THR A 109 19.47 14.76 -19.17
C THR A 109 19.67 16.18 -19.71
N GLN A 110 19.32 17.22 -18.94
CA GLN A 110 19.48 18.62 -19.34
C GLN A 110 20.87 19.19 -19.01
N ILE A 111 21.71 18.42 -18.30
CA ILE A 111 23.05 18.88 -17.91
C ILE A 111 24.02 18.79 -19.10
N PRO A 112 24.99 19.72 -19.21
CA PRO A 112 26.08 19.63 -20.18
C PRO A 112 26.83 18.31 -20.10
N ALA A 113 27.26 17.77 -21.24
CA ALA A 113 27.90 16.46 -21.34
C ALA A 113 29.20 16.31 -20.52
N GLN A 114 29.85 17.42 -20.17
CA GLN A 114 31.07 17.45 -19.35
C GLN A 114 30.79 17.33 -17.85
N ILE A 115 29.52 17.41 -17.42
CA ILE A 115 29.13 17.32 -16.02
C ILE A 115 28.65 15.90 -15.72
N HIS A 116 29.28 15.28 -14.71
CA HIS A 116 28.88 13.98 -14.20
C HIS A 116 28.27 14.14 -12.81
N ILE A 117 27.03 13.67 -12.66
CA ILE A 117 26.30 13.64 -11.39
C ILE A 117 26.09 12.18 -11.03
N SER A 118 26.55 11.78 -9.84
CA SER A 118 26.33 10.42 -9.32
C SER A 118 24.86 10.19 -8.98
N GLU A 119 24.46 8.95 -8.74
CA GLU A 119 23.16 8.71 -8.11
C GLU A 119 23.11 9.30 -6.70
N VAL A 120 21.91 9.69 -6.27
CA VAL A 120 21.65 10.24 -4.95
C VAL A 120 21.24 9.11 -4.00
N ALA A 121 21.83 9.10 -2.80
CA ALA A 121 21.46 8.21 -1.71
C ALA A 121 21.67 8.94 -0.36
N SER A 122 20.96 8.51 0.67
CA SER A 122 21.26 8.92 2.05
C SER A 122 22.58 8.30 2.51
N SER A 123 23.38 9.03 3.28
CA SER A 123 24.53 8.47 3.99
C SER A 123 24.13 7.53 5.13
N GLU A 124 22.90 7.70 5.64
CA GLU A 124 22.31 6.91 6.72
C GLU A 124 20.84 6.61 6.35
N PRO A 125 20.60 5.62 5.48
CA PRO A 125 19.24 5.17 5.18
C PRO A 125 18.60 4.49 6.40
N LEU A 126 17.27 4.50 6.45
CA LEU A 126 16.50 3.73 7.43
C LEU A 126 16.22 2.32 6.89
N ASP A 127 16.84 1.32 7.50
CA ASP A 127 16.56 -0.09 7.24
C ASP A 127 15.22 -0.52 7.82
N LEU A 128 14.35 -1.06 6.98
CA LEU A 128 13.03 -1.56 7.38
C LEU A 128 12.85 -3.01 6.93
N SER A 129 12.23 -3.80 7.79
CA SER A 129 11.78 -5.15 7.46
C SER A 129 10.26 -5.22 7.57
N VAL A 130 9.61 -5.78 6.55
CA VAL A 130 8.14 -5.87 6.48
C VAL A 130 7.70 -7.31 6.43
N PHE A 131 6.75 -7.62 7.31
CA PHE A 131 5.96 -8.83 7.25
C PHE A 131 4.50 -8.50 6.97
N SER A 132 3.96 -9.04 5.89
CA SER A 132 2.54 -8.96 5.56
C SER A 132 2.00 -10.38 5.33
N ARG A 133 0.78 -10.64 5.80
CA ARG A 133 0.08 -11.90 5.49
C ARG A 133 -0.65 -11.86 4.15
N THR A 134 -0.59 -10.74 3.44
CA THR A 134 -1.33 -10.51 2.20
C THR A 134 -0.41 -9.92 1.13
N PRO A 135 -0.56 -10.32 -0.15
CA PRO A 135 0.17 -9.69 -1.26
C PRO A 135 -0.07 -8.18 -1.35
N LEU A 136 -1.28 -7.71 -1.09
CA LEU A 136 -1.60 -6.27 -1.10
C LEU A 136 -0.85 -5.47 -0.03
N GLY A 137 -0.56 -6.07 1.13
CA GLY A 137 0.30 -5.45 2.14
C GLY A 137 1.78 -5.40 1.77
N TYR A 138 2.26 -6.25 0.85
CA TYR A 138 3.59 -6.08 0.24
C TYR A 138 3.56 -5.07 -0.90
N LYS A 139 2.49 -5.07 -1.72
CA LYS A 139 2.32 -4.18 -2.85
C LYS A 139 2.34 -2.70 -2.47
N CYS A 140 1.84 -2.35 -1.28
CA CYS A 140 1.95 -0.97 -0.79
C CYS A 140 3.39 -0.51 -0.55
N VAL A 141 4.34 -1.44 -0.29
CA VAL A 141 5.75 -1.09 -0.12
C VAL A 141 6.35 -0.61 -1.45
N TRP A 142 5.99 -1.21 -2.59
CA TRP A 142 6.45 -0.73 -3.90
C TRP A 142 6.04 0.72 -4.17
N LEU A 143 4.82 1.10 -3.75
CA LEU A 143 4.37 2.49 -3.83
C LEU A 143 5.26 3.41 -2.99
N LEU A 144 5.61 3.03 -1.76
CA LEU A 144 6.45 3.86 -0.89
C LEU A 144 7.90 3.94 -1.37
N VAL A 145 8.49 2.84 -1.82
CA VAL A 145 9.84 2.82 -2.40
C VAL A 145 9.91 3.71 -3.63
N GLY A 146 8.92 3.65 -4.52
CA GLY A 146 8.86 4.57 -5.67
C GLY A 146 8.74 6.04 -5.24
N VAL A 147 8.03 6.33 -4.14
CA VAL A 147 7.91 7.68 -3.59
C VAL A 147 9.26 8.15 -3.06
N ASP A 148 10.01 7.27 -2.38
CA ASP A 148 11.34 7.57 -1.90
C ASP A 148 12.31 7.87 -3.05
N GLN A 149 12.30 7.03 -4.09
CA GLN A 149 13.07 7.26 -5.31
C GLN A 149 12.72 8.58 -6.00
N LEU A 150 11.43 8.91 -6.10
CA LEU A 150 10.99 10.18 -6.70
C LEU A 150 11.44 11.36 -5.86
N ALA A 151 11.33 11.26 -4.53
CA ALA A 151 11.77 12.30 -3.61
C ALA A 151 13.28 12.52 -3.72
N MET A 152 14.09 11.45 -3.75
CA MET A 152 15.54 11.53 -3.96
C MET A 152 15.89 12.27 -5.25
N ARG A 153 15.35 11.83 -6.41
CA ARG A 153 15.60 12.49 -7.71
C ARG A 153 15.15 13.95 -7.71
N THR A 154 14.03 14.25 -7.06
CA THR A 154 13.52 15.62 -6.94
C THR A 154 14.43 16.49 -6.08
N TYR A 155 14.94 15.97 -4.97
CA TYR A 155 15.89 16.70 -4.13
C TYR A 155 17.22 16.93 -4.83
N GLN A 156 17.73 15.93 -5.55
CA GLN A 156 18.95 16.05 -6.34
C GLN A 156 18.81 17.09 -7.44
N ALA A 157 17.74 17.02 -8.25
CA ALA A 157 17.49 17.98 -9.31
C ALA A 157 17.32 19.41 -8.76
N TYR A 158 16.67 19.56 -7.61
CA TYR A 158 16.54 20.86 -6.95
C TYR A 158 17.89 21.38 -6.42
N HIS A 159 18.71 20.51 -5.82
CA HIS A 159 20.02 20.86 -5.28
C HIS A 159 20.96 21.40 -6.36
N TYR A 160 20.96 20.79 -7.54
CA TYR A 160 21.76 21.23 -8.69
C TYR A 160 21.08 22.30 -9.56
N GLY A 161 19.94 22.87 -9.12
CA GLY A 161 19.30 23.98 -9.81
C GLY A 161 18.53 23.64 -11.10
N LEU A 162 18.26 22.36 -11.35
CA LEU A 162 17.53 21.89 -12.55
C LEU A 162 16.01 22.14 -12.46
N ILE A 163 15.48 22.24 -11.25
CA ILE A 163 14.05 22.52 -11.02
C ILE A 163 13.86 23.62 -9.98
N SER A 164 12.73 24.34 -10.08
CA SER A 164 12.37 25.36 -9.11
C SER A 164 11.90 24.77 -7.78
N ARG A 165 11.93 25.60 -6.72
CA ARG A 165 11.37 25.24 -5.41
C ARG A 165 9.88 24.87 -5.49
N LYS A 166 9.13 25.56 -6.36
CA LYS A 166 7.72 25.28 -6.62
C LYS A 166 7.55 23.89 -7.24
N LYS A 167 8.31 23.58 -8.29
CA LYS A 167 8.24 22.28 -8.95
C LYS A 167 8.58 21.13 -8.01
N LYS A 168 9.60 21.29 -7.15
CA LYS A 168 9.89 20.33 -6.07
C LYS A 168 8.67 20.09 -5.18
N GLY A 169 8.05 21.18 -4.70
CA GLY A 169 6.86 21.10 -3.86
C GLY A 169 5.69 20.38 -4.53
N ASP A 170 5.43 20.69 -5.80
CA ASP A 170 4.34 20.10 -6.58
C ASP A 170 4.55 18.58 -6.76
N VAL A 171 5.78 18.14 -7.07
CA VAL A 171 6.12 16.72 -7.25
C VAL A 171 5.96 15.93 -5.95
N LEU A 172 6.47 16.46 -4.83
CA LEU A 172 6.30 15.81 -3.52
C LEU A 172 4.82 15.78 -3.09
N ALA A 173 4.05 16.81 -3.42
CA ALA A 173 2.62 16.83 -3.13
C ALA A 173 1.86 15.73 -3.89
N ILE A 174 2.18 15.53 -5.18
CA ILE A 174 1.64 14.43 -6.01
C ILE A 174 2.01 13.08 -5.40
N ALA A 175 3.29 12.86 -5.10
CA ALA A 175 3.79 11.61 -4.52
C ALA A 175 3.08 11.25 -3.21
N GLY A 176 3.02 12.19 -2.26
CA GLY A 176 2.32 11.98 -1.01
C GLY A 176 0.80 11.82 -1.17
N HIS A 177 0.19 12.44 -2.19
CA HIS A 177 -1.23 12.25 -2.47
C HIS A 177 -1.53 10.81 -2.90
N GLN A 178 -0.67 10.18 -3.71
CA GLN A 178 -0.86 8.79 -4.12
C GLN A 178 -0.87 7.82 -2.94
N VAL A 179 0.05 7.97 -1.99
CA VAL A 179 0.06 7.15 -0.76
C VAL A 179 -1.23 7.36 0.04
N ARG A 180 -1.63 8.62 0.27
CA ARG A 180 -2.86 8.92 1.03
C ARG A 180 -4.11 8.41 0.33
N ARG A 181 -4.17 8.46 -0.99
CA ARG A 181 -5.28 7.95 -1.80
C ARG A 181 -5.44 6.44 -1.63
N ALA A 182 -4.36 5.68 -1.81
CA ALA A 182 -4.37 4.24 -1.63
C ALA A 182 -4.70 3.83 -0.18
N PHE A 183 -4.13 4.55 0.79
CA PHE A 183 -4.28 4.23 2.20
C PHE A 183 -5.66 4.63 2.76
N GLY A 184 -6.28 5.67 2.20
CA GLY A 184 -7.60 6.11 2.62
C GLY A 184 -8.67 5.02 2.47
N ILE A 185 -8.57 4.15 1.47
CA ILE A 185 -9.55 3.10 1.19
C ILE A 185 -9.81 2.22 2.42
N VAL A 186 -8.75 1.76 3.11
CA VAL A 186 -8.90 0.83 4.22
C VAL A 186 -9.50 1.47 5.48
N THR A 187 -9.50 2.81 5.56
CA THR A 187 -10.11 3.54 6.69
C THR A 187 -11.63 3.54 6.65
N LEU A 188 -12.21 3.29 5.47
CA LEU A 188 -13.66 3.22 5.27
C LEU A 188 -14.21 1.82 5.57
N TYR A 189 -13.35 0.81 5.74
CA TYR A 189 -13.77 -0.56 5.98
C TYR A 189 -14.17 -0.82 7.43
N HIS A 190 -15.32 -1.47 7.61
CA HIS A 190 -15.80 -1.93 8.89
C HIS A 190 -16.13 -3.42 8.82
N SER A 191 -15.47 -4.19 9.68
CA SER A 191 -15.64 -5.64 9.77
C SER A 191 -16.98 -5.96 10.41
N LEU A 192 -17.78 -6.76 9.72
CA LEU A 192 -19.11 -7.21 10.12
C LEU A 192 -19.21 -8.73 9.87
N PRO A 193 -19.94 -9.49 10.70
CA PRO A 193 -20.08 -10.95 10.57
C PRO A 193 -21.06 -11.33 9.45
N ILE A 194 -20.70 -10.99 8.21
CA ILE A 194 -21.51 -11.17 7.00
C ILE A 194 -20.78 -12.10 6.04
N SER A 195 -21.51 -13.02 5.41
CA SER A 195 -21.05 -13.89 4.32
C SER A 195 -22.04 -13.86 3.15
N ARG A 196 -21.66 -14.29 1.95
CA ARG A 196 -22.60 -14.34 0.81
C ARG A 196 -23.79 -15.27 1.08
N ALA A 197 -23.59 -16.31 1.89
CA ALA A 197 -24.65 -17.27 2.24
C ALA A 197 -25.72 -16.70 3.17
N ASN A 198 -25.38 -15.75 4.04
CA ASN A 198 -26.33 -15.14 4.99
C ASN A 198 -26.80 -13.74 4.56
N LEU A 199 -26.21 -13.18 3.51
CA LEU A 199 -26.56 -11.86 3.02
C LEU A 199 -27.81 -11.90 2.12
N SER A 200 -28.95 -11.49 2.67
CA SER A 200 -30.12 -11.11 1.87
C SER A 200 -30.18 -9.59 1.69
N ASN A 201 -30.60 -9.11 0.52
CA ASN A 201 -30.71 -7.66 0.23
C ASN A 201 -31.69 -6.93 1.18
N MET A 202 -32.53 -7.67 1.91
CA MET A 202 -33.48 -7.13 2.89
C MET A 202 -33.02 -7.29 4.34
N SER A 203 -31.86 -7.91 4.59
CA SER A 203 -31.33 -8.07 5.95
C SER A 203 -30.92 -6.74 6.58
N GLU A 204 -31.11 -6.61 7.89
CA GLU A 204 -30.67 -5.44 8.66
C GLU A 204 -29.15 -5.28 8.58
N GLU A 205 -28.41 -6.39 8.52
CA GLU A 205 -26.96 -6.46 8.38
C GLU A 205 -26.49 -5.87 7.04
N HIS A 206 -27.20 -6.17 5.94
CA HIS A 206 -26.92 -5.57 4.63
C HIS A 206 -27.12 -4.06 4.65
N GLN A 207 -28.25 -3.60 5.20
CA GLN A 207 -28.56 -2.16 5.27
C GLN A 207 -27.56 -1.41 6.15
N ALA A 208 -27.15 -1.99 7.28
CA ALA A 208 -26.12 -1.43 8.15
C ALA A 208 -24.76 -1.36 7.43
N ALA A 209 -24.37 -2.41 6.71
CA ALA A 209 -23.14 -2.45 5.93
C ALA A 209 -23.13 -1.39 4.83
N VAL A 210 -24.22 -1.26 4.06
CA VAL A 210 -24.36 -0.24 3.00
C VAL A 210 -24.25 1.17 3.56
N LYS A 211 -24.90 1.46 4.69
CA LYS A 211 -24.84 2.78 5.35
C LYS A 211 -23.41 3.20 5.71
N ILE A 212 -22.55 2.24 6.03
CA ILE A 212 -21.19 2.50 6.49
C ILE A 212 -20.17 2.43 5.34
N MET A 213 -20.30 1.44 4.45
CA MET A 213 -19.29 1.06 3.46
C MET A 213 -19.67 1.38 2.01
N GLY A 214 -20.89 1.89 1.80
CA GLY A 214 -21.49 2.17 0.51
C GLY A 214 -22.07 0.92 -0.14
N ASP A 215 -22.69 1.12 -1.31
CA ASP A 215 -23.38 0.06 -2.04
C ASP A 215 -22.43 -1.07 -2.46
N LEU A 216 -22.95 -2.30 -2.36
CA LEU A 216 -22.26 -3.50 -2.79
C LEU A 216 -22.50 -3.74 -4.30
N ASP A 217 -21.42 -3.75 -5.07
CA ASP A 217 -21.45 -4.06 -6.50
C ASP A 217 -21.92 -5.51 -6.72
N HIS A 218 -22.92 -5.69 -7.58
CA HIS A 218 -23.50 -7.00 -7.90
C HIS A 218 -22.45 -7.99 -8.47
N ASP A 219 -21.47 -7.50 -9.23
CA ASP A 219 -20.41 -8.37 -9.75
C ASP A 219 -19.42 -8.79 -8.66
N ILE A 220 -19.27 -8.00 -7.59
CA ILE A 220 -18.54 -8.44 -6.38
C ILE A 220 -19.35 -9.50 -5.62
N LEU A 221 -20.65 -9.27 -5.45
CA LEU A 221 -21.54 -10.19 -4.74
C LEU A 221 -21.54 -11.57 -5.41
N THR A 222 -21.65 -11.62 -6.74
CA THR A 222 -21.61 -12.86 -7.53
C THR A 222 -20.21 -13.44 -7.71
N GLY A 223 -19.16 -12.73 -7.28
CA GLY A 223 -17.78 -13.17 -7.42
C GLY A 223 -17.18 -13.02 -8.82
N ARG A 224 -17.90 -12.41 -9.77
CA ARG A 224 -17.41 -12.11 -11.14
C ARG A 224 -16.32 -11.05 -11.15
N LYS A 225 -16.35 -10.13 -10.18
CA LYS A 225 -15.36 -9.07 -9.98
C LYS A 225 -14.76 -9.23 -8.60
N ARG A 226 -13.44 -9.39 -8.51
CA ARG A 226 -12.71 -9.61 -7.25
C ARG A 226 -11.29 -9.07 -7.40
N SER A 227 -10.62 -8.86 -6.27
CA SER A 227 -9.18 -8.61 -6.32
C SER A 227 -8.46 -9.84 -6.88
N SER A 228 -7.39 -9.64 -7.64
CA SER A 228 -6.47 -10.71 -8.04
C SER A 228 -5.84 -11.40 -6.82
N PHE A 229 -5.89 -10.75 -5.65
CA PHE A 229 -5.36 -11.24 -4.38
C PHE A 229 -6.46 -11.58 -3.36
N SER A 230 -7.73 -11.64 -3.79
CA SER A 230 -8.80 -12.17 -2.97
C SER A 230 -8.59 -13.68 -2.75
N PRO A 231 -8.93 -14.21 -1.56
CA PRO A 231 -8.88 -15.65 -1.32
C PRO A 231 -9.86 -16.41 -2.22
N PRO A 232 -9.67 -17.72 -2.47
CA PRO A 232 -10.66 -18.51 -3.20
C PRO A 232 -12.04 -18.44 -2.52
N LEU A 233 -13.12 -18.38 -3.30
CA LEU A 233 -14.47 -18.54 -2.75
C LEU A 233 -14.64 -20.00 -2.29
N ALA A 234 -15.23 -20.20 -1.12
CA ALA A 234 -15.51 -21.54 -0.60
C ALA A 234 -16.42 -22.37 -1.52
N SER A 235 -17.12 -21.73 -2.47
CA SER A 235 -17.98 -22.35 -3.48
C SER A 235 -17.43 -22.20 -4.91
N LEU A 236 -16.36 -22.95 -5.20
CA LEU A 236 -16.11 -23.59 -6.50
C LEU A 236 -15.43 -24.95 -6.21
N LYS A 237 -16.17 -25.82 -5.53
CA LYS A 237 -16.00 -27.27 -5.54
C LYS A 237 -17.25 -27.90 -6.13
#